data_AF-A0A949Q976-F1
#
_entry.id   AF-A0A949Q976-F1
#
_cell.length_a   1.000
_cell.length_b   1.000
_cell.length_c   1.000
_cell.angle_alpha   90.00
_cell.angle_beta   90.00
_cell.angle_gamma   90.00
#
_symmetry.space_group_name_H-M   'P 1'
#
loop_
_entity.id
_entity.type
_entity.pdbx_description
1 polymer ?
#
loop_
_entity_poly.entity_id
_entity_poly.type
_entity_poly.pdbx_seq_one_letter_code
_entity_poly.pdbx_strand_id
1 'polypeptide(L)' 'WLAFTGRCLEDCLGSRWLDDVHRDYRARLTAAIESAITSRLNFRLPIRLCRSDSESLWYLCEVLCASMSVALCSV' A
#
# COMPACT_ATOMS: atom_id res chain seq x y z
N TRP A 1 -8.98 -1.25 5.10
CA TRP A 1 -8.69 -2.26 4.07
C TRP A 1 -9.35 -3.60 4.38
N LEU A 2 -9.07 -4.28 5.51
CA LEU A 2 -9.72 -5.55 5.86
C LEU A 2 -11.26 -5.50 5.87
N ALA A 3 -11.86 -4.47 6.48
CA ALA A 3 -13.31 -4.27 6.45
C ALA A 3 -13.89 -4.02 5.03
N PHE A 4 -13.06 -3.55 4.10
CA PHE A 4 -13.47 -3.31 2.72
C PHE A 4 -13.35 -4.58 1.87
N THR A 5 -12.25 -5.32 2.01
CA THR A 5 -12.02 -6.58 1.28
C THR A 5 -12.78 -7.76 1.89
N GLY A 6 -13.27 -7.63 3.12
CA GLY A 6 -13.95 -8.70 3.86
C GLY A 6 -13.01 -9.85 4.27
N ARG A 7 -11.70 -9.65 4.18
CA ARG A 7 -10.69 -10.68 4.44
C ARG A 7 -10.22 -10.67 5.88
N CYS A 8 -9.82 -11.85 6.37
CA CYS A 8 -9.13 -12.01 7.64
C CYS A 8 -7.69 -11.51 7.51
N LEU A 9 -7.13 -10.98 8.61
CA LEU A 9 -5.77 -10.45 8.62
C LEU A 9 -4.75 -11.56 8.30
N GLU A 10 -4.99 -12.77 8.79
CA GLU A 10 -4.14 -13.95 8.61
C GLU A 10 -3.98 -14.29 7.13
N ASP A 11 -5.05 -14.15 6.34
CA ASP A 11 -5.02 -14.39 4.89
C ASP A 11 -4.20 -13.36 4.12
N CYS A 12 -4.00 -12.19 4.74
CA CYS A 12 -3.37 -11.04 4.13
C CYS A 12 -1.87 -10.93 4.45
N LEU A 13 -1.36 -11.79 5.33
CA LEU A 13 0.04 -11.79 5.73
C LEU A 13 0.97 -12.07 4.53
N GLY A 14 2.18 -11.50 4.60
CA GLY A 14 3.19 -11.62 3.55
C GLY A 14 2.83 -10.79 2.32
N SER A 15 2.71 -11.43 1.16
CA SER A 15 2.40 -10.79 -0.13
C SER A 15 0.93 -10.97 -0.56
N ARG A 16 0.13 -11.73 0.20
CA ARG A 16 -1.26 -12.08 -0.17
C ARG A 16 -2.21 -10.88 -0.15
N TRP A 17 -1.84 -9.77 0.47
CA TRP A 17 -2.59 -8.52 0.39
C TRP A 17 -2.55 -7.87 -1.01
N LEU A 18 -1.53 -8.18 -1.83
CA LEU A 18 -1.44 -7.70 -3.21
C LEU A 18 -2.54 -8.27 -4.11
N ASP A 19 -3.19 -9.37 -3.69
CA ASP A 19 -4.30 -9.95 -4.44
C ASP A 19 -5.52 -9.04 -4.49
N ASP A 20 -5.68 -8.17 -3.50
CA ASP A 20 -6.77 -7.18 -3.46
C ASP A 20 -6.44 -5.93 -4.30
N VAL A 21 -5.21 -5.79 -4.78
CA VAL A 21 -4.79 -4.70 -5.69
C VAL A 21 -5.06 -5.11 -7.13
N HIS A 22 -5.59 -4.17 -7.93
CA HIS A 22 -5.80 -4.37 -9.35
C HIS A 22 -4.51 -4.85 -10.04
N ARG A 23 -4.61 -5.89 -10.89
CA ARG A 23 -3.46 -6.58 -11.51
C ARG A 23 -2.43 -5.62 -12.10
N ASP A 24 -2.90 -4.62 -12.85
CA ASP A 24 -2.04 -3.62 -13.51
C ASP A 24 -1.22 -2.76 -12.55
N TYR A 25 -1.67 -2.62 -11.30
CA TYR A 25 -1.02 -1.79 -10.29
C TYR A 25 -0.07 -2.59 -9.40
N ARG A 26 -0.18 -3.93 -9.36
CA ARG A 26 0.64 -4.79 -8.48
C ARG A 26 2.14 -4.61 -8.73
N ALA A 27 2.57 -4.74 -9.98
CA ALA A 27 3.99 -4.62 -10.34
C ALA A 27 4.57 -3.24 -10.00
N ARG A 28 3.80 -2.18 -10.32
CA ARG A 28 4.19 -0.80 -10.01
C ARG A 28 4.27 -0.54 -8.51
N LEU A 29 3.32 -1.08 -7.74
CA LEU A 29 3.29 -0.93 -6.30
C LEU A 29 4.46 -1.67 -5.64
N THR A 30 4.72 -2.92 -6.02
CA THR A 30 5.85 -3.69 -5.50
C THR A 30 7.18 -3.00 -5.79
N ALA A 31 7.40 -2.55 -7.03
CA ALA A 31 8.62 -1.82 -7.37
C ALA A 31 8.77 -0.50 -6.61
N ALA A 32 7.67 0.23 -6.38
CA ALA A 32 7.69 1.45 -5.58
C ALA A 32 8.04 1.17 -4.11
N ILE A 33 7.47 0.10 -3.52
CA ILE A 33 7.79 -0.34 -2.16
C ILE A 33 9.26 -0.74 -2.05
N GLU A 34 9.75 -1.58 -2.95
CA GLU A 34 11.15 -2.03 -2.96
C GLU A 34 12.12 -0.85 -3.11
N SER A 35 11.82 0.07 -4.02
CA SER A 35 12.61 1.29 -4.23
C SER A 35 12.60 2.20 -2.99
N ALA A 36 11.45 2.37 -2.36
CA ALA A 36 11.29 3.17 -1.15
C ALA A 36 12.03 2.59 0.05
N ILE A 37 11.99 1.27 0.23
CA ILE A 37 12.75 0.57 1.26
C ILE A 37 14.25 0.71 1.00
N THR A 38 14.69 0.48 -0.24
CA THR A 38 16.10 0.56 -0.64
C THR A 38 16.66 1.97 -0.47
N SER A 39 15.89 2.97 -0.92
CA SER A 39 16.30 4.39 -0.91
C SER A 39 16.00 5.09 0.42
N ARG A 40 15.29 4.41 1.33
CA ARG A 40 14.75 4.97 2.59
C ARG A 40 13.94 6.25 2.40
N LEU A 41 13.11 6.26 1.36
CA LEU A 41 12.28 7.41 1.02
C LEU A 41 10.81 7.09 1.29
N ASN A 42 10.09 8.11 1.73
CA ASN A 42 8.65 8.03 1.80
C ASN A 42 8.08 8.14 0.39
N PHE A 43 6.99 7.42 0.13
CA PHE A 43 6.23 7.64 -1.09
C PHE A 43 4.73 7.48 -0.84
N ARG A 44 3.97 8.10 -1.75
CA ARG A 44 2.53 8.02 -1.82
C ARG A 44 2.13 7.63 -3.24
N LEU A 45 1.34 6.58 -3.38
CA LEU A 45 0.87 6.09 -4.66
C LEU A 45 -0.63 5.83 -4.61
N PRO A 46 -1.44 6.51 -5.44
CA PRO A 46 -2.82 6.11 -5.65
C PRO A 46 -2.86 4.72 -6.28
N ILE A 47 -3.55 3.80 -5.62
CA ILE A 47 -3.76 2.42 -6.07
C ILE A 47 -5.24 2.14 -6.22
N ARG A 48 -5.55 1.24 -7.14
CA ARG A 48 -6.90 0.73 -7.32
C ARG A 48 -7.03 -0.59 -6.59
N LEU A 49 -7.87 -0.61 -5.57
CA LEU A 49 -8.23 -1.84 -4.85
C LEU A 49 -9.48 -2.43 -5.50
N CYS A 50 -9.42 -3.71 -5.80
CA CYS A 50 -10.50 -4.49 -6.36
C CYS A 50 -11.08 -5.36 -5.26
N ARG A 51 -12.38 -5.28 -5.08
CA ARG A 51 -13.11 -6.19 -4.22
C ARG A 51 -13.55 -7.41 -5.03
N SER A 52 -13.79 -8.53 -4.34
CA SER A 52 -14.23 -9.78 -4.96
C SER A 52 -15.56 -9.68 -5.73
N ASP A 53 -16.34 -8.62 -5.50
CA ASP A 53 -17.64 -8.36 -6.12
C ASP A 53 -17.60 -7.35 -7.27
N SER A 54 -16.44 -7.16 -7.90
CA SER A 54 -16.22 -6.32 -9.10
C SER A 54 -16.21 -4.81 -8.85
N GLU A 55 -16.42 -4.35 -7.61
CA GLU A 55 -16.25 -2.94 -7.28
C GLU A 55 -14.77 -2.58 -7.13
N SER A 56 -14.40 -1.39 -7.60
CA SER A 56 -13.05 -0.88 -7.46
C SER A 56 -13.04 0.55 -6.95
N LEU A 57 -12.28 0.77 -5.88
CA LEU A 57 -12.13 2.08 -5.25
C LEU A 57 -10.68 2.54 -5.32
N TRP A 58 -10.52 3.86 -5.33
CA TRP A 58 -9.22 4.50 -5.22
C TRP A 58 -8.80 4.61 -3.77
N TYR A 59 -7.59 4.15 -3.48
CA TYR A 59 -6.96 4.28 -2.17
C TYR A 59 -5.58 4.91 -2.33
N LEU A 60 -5.14 5.63 -1.30
CA LEU A 60 -3.77 6.12 -1.21
C LEU A 60 -2.93 5.10 -0.44
N CYS A 61 -1.96 4.50 -1.11
CA CYS A 61 -0.92 3.74 -0.44
C CYS A 61 0.19 4.71 -0.01
N GLU A 62 0.43 4.80 1.29
CA GLU A 62 1.52 5.58 1.86
C GLU A 62 2.48 4.61 2.55
N VAL A 63 3.74 4.68 2.15
CA VAL A 63 4.83 3.96 2.82
C VAL A 63 5.73 4.99 3.44
N LEU A 64 5.82 4.90 4.76
CA LEU A 64 6.72 5.69 5.57
C LEU A 64 7.94 4.83 5.83
N CYS A 65 9.04 5.13 5.16
CA CYS A 65 10.31 4.64 5.65
C CYS A 65 10.63 5.48 6.88
N ALA A 66 10.71 4.86 8.05
CA ALA A 66 11.11 5.55 9.27
C ALA A 66 12.57 6.02 9.13
N SER A 67 12.77 7.16 8.49
CA SER A 67 13.84 8.06 8.86
C SER A 67 13.46 8.60 10.23
N MET A 68 14.20 8.23 11.27
CA MET A 68 14.21 9.00 12.52
C MET A 68 14.67 10.42 12.18
N SER A 69 13.76 11.27 11.76
CA SER A 69 13.98 12.70 11.66
C SER A 69 12.73 13.37 12.21
N VAL A 70 12.82 13.68 13.50
CA VAL A 70 11.87 14.49 14.25
C VAL A 70 12.03 15.92 13.71
N ALA A 71 11.39 16.23 12.59
CA ALA A 71 11.40 17.58 12.02
C ALA A 71 10.09 18.29 12.41
N LEU A 72 10.18 18.97 13.56
CA LEU A 72 9.45 20.19 13.95
C LEU A 72 8.12 20.46 13.24
N CYS A 73 7.02 20.30 13.98
CA CYS A 73 5.86 21.17 13.81
C CYS A 73 6.32 22.62 14.02
N SER A 74 6.55 23.33 12.93
CA SER A 74 6.54 24.79 12.93
C SER A 74 5.09 25.24 13.07
N VAL A 75 4.89 26.08 14.08
CA VAL A 75 3.65 26.71 14.55
C VAL A 75 2.94 27.49 13.45
#